data_AF-A0A497YUD6-F1
#
_entry.id   AF-A0A497YUD6-F1
#
_cell.length_a   1.000
_cell.length_b   1.000
_cell.length_c   1.000
_cell.angle_alpha   90.00
_cell.angle_beta   90.00
_cell.angle_gamma   90.00
#
_symmetry.space_group_name_H-M   'P 1'
#
loop_
_entity.id
_entity.type
_entity.pdbx_description
1 polymer ?
#
loop_
_entity_poly.entity_id
_entity_poly.type
_entity_poly.pdbx_seq_one_letter_code
_entity_poly.pdbx_strand_id
1 'polypeptide(L)'
;MRYLILSALLASPAFADSPTIEQVSTRSNGDTWRFDVTIRHPDTGWDDYADGWRVLDMQGNELGMRVLHHPHVEEQPFTRSLGGVMIPDGTTQVQIQARDNVGGWSEDTTVVDLN
;
A
#
# COMPACT_ATOMS: atom_id res chain seq x y z
N MET A 1 28.01 -46.92 -19.61
CA MET A 1 27.72 -45.48 -19.60
C MET A 1 26.24 -45.27 -19.31
N ARG A 2 25.90 -44.72 -18.15
CA ARG A 2 24.59 -44.07 -17.95
C ARG A 2 24.70 -43.10 -16.77
N TYR A 3 25.01 -41.85 -17.05
CA TYR A 3 24.91 -40.78 -16.07
C TYR A 3 23.45 -40.33 -16.03
N LEU A 4 22.78 -40.55 -14.90
CA LEU A 4 21.49 -39.91 -14.57
C LEU A 4 21.81 -38.48 -14.15
N ILE A 5 21.49 -37.50 -15.00
CA ILE A 5 21.57 -36.08 -14.66
C ILE A 5 20.32 -35.75 -13.85
N LEU A 6 20.50 -35.52 -12.55
CA LEU A 6 19.47 -35.01 -11.65
C LEU A 6 19.37 -33.50 -11.87
N SER A 7 18.41 -33.05 -12.68
CA SER A 7 18.14 -31.62 -12.85
C SER A 7 17.41 -31.09 -11.61
N ALA A 8 18.15 -30.44 -10.71
CA ALA A 8 17.55 -29.65 -9.64
C ALA A 8 17.03 -28.33 -10.23
N LEU A 9 15.71 -28.19 -10.31
CA LEU A 9 15.06 -26.91 -10.60
C LEU A 9 15.26 -25.99 -9.38
N LEU A 10 16.16 -25.03 -9.51
CA LEU A 10 16.25 -23.90 -8.58
C LEU A 10 15.06 -22.98 -8.88
N ALA A 11 13.99 -23.09 -8.08
CA ALA A 11 12.94 -22.09 -8.07
C ALA A 11 13.49 -20.84 -7.36
N SER A 12 13.71 -19.76 -8.10
CA SER A 12 13.95 -18.45 -7.49
C SER A 12 12.69 -18.04 -6.71
N PRO A 13 12.82 -17.44 -5.52
CA PRO A 13 11.68 -16.87 -4.84
C PRO A 13 11.08 -15.79 -5.76
N ALA A 14 9.83 -15.98 -6.16
CA ALA A 14 9.04 -14.89 -6.70
C ALA A 14 8.71 -13.98 -5.52
N PHE A 15 9.29 -12.78 -5.50
CA PHE A 15 8.80 -11.74 -4.61
C PHE A 15 7.42 -11.32 -5.15
N ALA A 16 6.41 -11.32 -4.29
CA ALA A 16 5.14 -10.70 -4.64
C ALA A 16 5.40 -9.22 -4.95
N ASP A 17 4.82 -8.71 -6.03
CA ASP A 17 4.99 -7.32 -6.42
C ASP A 17 4.26 -6.43 -5.39
N SER A 18 5.00 -5.71 -4.55
CA SER A 18 4.41 -4.88 -3.50
C SER A 18 3.44 -3.83 -4.08
N PRO A 19 2.39 -3.47 -3.33
CA PRO A 19 1.41 -2.48 -3.78
C PRO A 19 2.07 -1.12 -3.94
N THR A 20 1.71 -0.44 -5.02
CA THR A 20 2.23 0.87 -5.39
C THR A 20 1.14 1.93 -5.25
N ILE A 21 1.51 3.11 -4.76
CA ILE A 21 0.62 4.27 -4.68
C ILE A 21 0.85 5.11 -5.93
N GLU A 22 -0.17 5.20 -6.78
CA GLU A 22 -0.07 5.95 -8.05
C GLU A 22 -0.51 7.41 -7.89
N GLN A 23 -1.42 7.69 -6.96
CA GLN A 23 -1.93 9.03 -6.73
C GLN A 23 -2.46 9.19 -5.30
N VAL A 24 -2.26 10.38 -4.72
CA VAL A 24 -2.91 10.79 -3.47
C VAL A 24 -3.57 12.15 -3.67
N SER A 25 -4.83 12.28 -3.29
CA SER A 25 -5.52 13.56 -3.15
C SER A 25 -5.86 13.81 -1.69
N THR A 26 -5.62 15.03 -1.23
CA THR A 26 -5.87 15.45 0.15
C THR A 26 -6.91 16.56 0.19
N ARG A 27 -7.73 16.57 1.23
CA ARG A 27 -8.67 17.66 1.52
C ARG A 27 -8.76 17.87 3.03
N SER A 28 -8.64 19.11 3.47
CA SER A 28 -8.92 19.49 4.85
C SER A 28 -10.44 19.62 5.09
N ASN A 29 -10.87 19.27 6.29
CA ASN A 29 -12.25 19.36 6.76
C ASN A 29 -12.24 19.74 8.25
N GLY A 30 -12.12 21.04 8.52
CA GLY A 30 -11.86 21.56 9.87
C GLY A 30 -10.53 21.01 10.39
N ASP A 31 -10.57 20.39 11.56
CA ASP A 31 -9.38 19.85 12.25
C ASP A 31 -8.97 18.45 11.73
N THR A 32 -9.63 17.94 10.70
CA THR A 32 -9.38 16.61 10.14
C THR A 32 -9.08 16.65 8.66
N TRP A 33 -8.42 15.60 8.18
CA TRP A 33 -8.09 15.43 6.77
C TRP A 33 -8.80 14.21 6.18
N ARG A 34 -9.05 14.32 4.87
CA ARG A 34 -9.43 13.23 4.01
C ARG A 34 -8.31 12.96 3.00
N PHE A 35 -8.01 11.69 2.82
CA PHE A 35 -7.09 11.16 1.83
C PHE A 35 -7.87 10.25 0.88
N ASP A 36 -7.75 10.48 -0.42
CA ASP A 36 -8.19 9.59 -1.49
C ASP A 36 -6.93 9.02 -2.16
N VAL A 37 -6.65 7.73 -1.97
CA VAL A 37 -5.41 7.07 -2.39
C VAL A 37 -5.71 6.07 -3.50
N THR A 38 -5.03 6.22 -4.63
CA THR A 38 -5.06 5.30 -5.76
C THR A 38 -3.92 4.30 -5.65
N ILE A 39 -4.26 3.01 -5.62
CA ILE A 39 -3.33 1.90 -5.45
C ILE A 39 -3.35 1.02 -6.69
N ARG A 40 -2.18 0.50 -7.05
CA ARG A 40 -2.04 -0.60 -8.00
C ARG A 40 -1.31 -1.76 -7.35
N HIS A 41 -1.90 -2.94 -7.48
CA HIS A 41 -1.31 -4.21 -7.05
C HIS A 41 -1.84 -5.33 -7.95
N PRO A 42 -1.01 -6.30 -8.39
CA PRO A 42 -1.46 -7.40 -9.24
C PRO A 42 -2.20 -8.47 -8.42
N ASP A 43 -3.34 -8.10 -7.82
CA ASP A 43 -4.15 -9.00 -7.01
C ASP A 43 -4.45 -10.32 -7.75
N THR A 44 -4.17 -11.46 -7.11
CA THR A 44 -4.50 -12.79 -7.66
C THR A 44 -5.69 -13.44 -6.96
N GLY A 45 -6.42 -12.67 -6.15
CA GLY A 45 -7.55 -13.13 -5.33
C GLY A 45 -7.24 -13.04 -3.85
N TRP A 46 -7.88 -13.89 -3.03
CA TRP A 46 -7.74 -13.84 -1.58
C TRP A 46 -6.34 -14.23 -1.07
N ASP A 47 -5.56 -14.92 -1.91
CA ASP A 47 -4.22 -15.38 -1.55
C ASP A 47 -3.17 -14.27 -1.69
N ASP A 48 -3.41 -13.24 -2.50
CA ASP A 48 -2.50 -12.10 -2.69
C ASP A 48 -3.28 -10.87 -3.18
N TYR A 49 -3.43 -9.87 -2.32
CA TYR A 49 -4.10 -8.62 -2.64
C TYR A 49 -3.67 -7.47 -1.72
N ALA A 50 -3.80 -6.24 -2.22
CA ALA A 50 -3.63 -5.04 -1.40
C ALA A 50 -4.71 -4.98 -0.30
N ASP A 51 -4.32 -5.15 0.96
CA ASP A 51 -5.25 -5.26 2.10
C ASP A 51 -5.31 -4.00 2.98
N GLY A 52 -4.50 -2.99 2.67
CA GLY A 52 -4.61 -1.70 3.33
C GLY A 52 -3.55 -0.68 2.98
N TRP A 53 -3.70 0.52 3.56
CA TRP A 53 -2.72 1.59 3.50
C TRP A 53 -2.89 2.55 4.68
N ARG A 54 -1.79 3.14 5.13
CA ARG A 54 -1.77 4.04 6.29
C ARG A 54 -1.22 5.42 5.96
N VAL A 55 -1.64 6.40 6.75
CA VAL A 55 -1.05 7.73 6.84
C VAL A 55 -0.06 7.72 7.99
N LEU A 56 1.17 8.14 7.73
CA LEU A 56 2.23 8.27 8.72
C LEU A 56 2.66 9.74 8.84
N ASP A 57 3.12 10.14 10.01
CA ASP A 57 3.94 11.34 10.12
C ASP A 57 5.34 11.12 9.51
N MET A 58 6.16 12.17 9.47
CA MET A 58 7.53 12.09 8.93
C MET A 58 8.51 11.33 9.85
N GLN A 59 8.08 10.89 11.03
CA GLN A 59 8.85 10.04 11.95
C GLN A 59 8.44 8.56 11.83
N GLY A 60 7.40 8.26 11.04
CA GLY A 60 6.88 6.91 10.83
C GLY A 60 5.79 6.49 11.83
N ASN A 61 5.26 7.41 12.64
CA ASN A 61 4.13 7.10 13.53
C ASN A 61 2.83 7.07 12.72
N GLU A 62 1.96 6.11 13.01
CA GLU A 62 0.67 5.97 12.32
C GLU A 62 -0.34 7.01 12.82
N LEU A 63 -0.89 7.78 11.87
CA LEU A 63 -1.95 8.77 12.09
C LEU A 63 -3.34 8.22 11.73
N GLY A 64 -3.38 7.19 10.88
CA GLY A 64 -4.62 6.49 10.53
C GLY A 64 -4.40 5.40 9.49
N MET A 65 -5.31 4.43 9.45
CA MET A 65 -5.23 3.25 8.59
C MET A 65 -6.54 3.02 7.84
N ARG A 66 -6.43 2.71 6.56
CA ARG A 66 -7.53 2.23 5.73
C ARG A 66 -7.33 0.75 5.45
N VAL A 67 -8.21 -0.08 6.02
CA VAL A 67 -8.29 -1.51 5.70
C VAL A 67 -9.09 -1.71 4.42
N LEU A 68 -8.66 -2.67 3.59
CA LEU A 68 -9.30 -3.13 2.38
C LEU A 68 -9.72 -4.59 2.57
N HIS A 69 -11.03 -4.86 2.46
CA HIS A 69 -11.60 -6.13 2.92
C HIS A 69 -11.75 -7.19 1.83
N HIS A 70 -11.38 -6.88 0.58
CA HIS A 70 -11.52 -7.81 -0.53
C HIS A 70 -10.50 -7.51 -1.64
N PRO A 71 -10.17 -8.51 -2.47
CA PRO A 71 -9.35 -8.30 -3.68
C PRO A 71 -10.05 -7.40 -4.71
N HIS A 72 -9.23 -6.76 -5.53
CA HIS A 72 -9.58 -5.84 -6.61
C HIS A 72 -8.99 -6.29 -7.95
N VAL A 73 -9.02 -7.60 -8.25
CA VAL A 73 -8.41 -8.21 -9.46
C VAL A 73 -8.79 -7.48 -10.76
N GLU A 74 -10.08 -7.13 -10.92
CA GLU A 74 -10.62 -6.50 -12.14
C GLU A 74 -10.76 -4.97 -12.02
N GLU A 75 -10.28 -4.38 -10.92
CA GLU A 75 -10.41 -2.94 -10.61
C GLU A 75 -9.01 -2.37 -10.36
N GLN A 76 -8.15 -2.36 -11.39
CA GLN A 76 -6.79 -1.83 -11.27
C GLN A 76 -6.51 -0.68 -12.25
N PRO A 77 -5.98 0.46 -11.78
CA PRO A 77 -5.83 0.83 -10.37
C PRO A 77 -7.19 1.14 -9.72
N PHE A 78 -7.27 1.06 -8.39
CA PHE A 78 -8.46 1.47 -7.64
C PHE A 78 -8.15 2.56 -6.62
N THR A 79 -9.15 3.39 -6.30
CA THR A 79 -9.03 4.44 -5.29
C THR A 79 -9.89 4.11 -4.07
N ARG A 80 -9.34 4.24 -2.86
CA ARG A 80 -10.11 4.17 -1.61
C ARG A 80 -9.72 5.33 -0.70
N SER A 81 -10.65 5.66 0.19
CA SER A 81 -10.57 6.91 0.96
C SER A 81 -10.53 6.67 2.45
N LEU A 82 -9.78 7.51 3.16
CA LEU A 82 -9.78 7.62 4.61
C LEU A 82 -10.13 9.05 4.99
N GLY A 83 -11.15 9.24 5.81
CA GLY A 83 -11.54 10.55 6.33
C GLY A 83 -11.41 10.58 7.86
N GLY A 84 -11.40 11.78 8.42
CA GLY A 84 -11.31 11.97 9.88
C GLY A 84 -9.90 11.77 10.44
N VAL A 85 -8.86 11.83 9.59
CA VAL A 85 -7.48 11.71 10.04
C VAL A 85 -7.10 13.00 10.76
N MET A 86 -6.80 12.91 12.06
CA MET A 86 -6.26 14.03 12.81
C MET A 86 -4.77 14.18 12.49
N ILE A 87 -4.36 15.38 12.14
CA ILE A 87 -2.97 15.70 11.82
C ILE A 87 -2.50 16.77 12.81
N PRO A 88 -1.35 16.59 13.50
CA PRO A 88 -0.84 17.59 14.43
C PRO A 88 -0.66 18.96 13.76
N ASP A 89 -0.99 20.02 14.51
CA ASP A 89 -0.82 21.40 14.04
C ASP A 89 0.62 21.67 13.57
N GLY A 90 0.74 22.33 12.42
CA GLY A 90 2.03 22.66 11.81
C GLY A 90 2.67 21.51 11.02
N THR A 91 2.03 20.35 10.91
CA THR A 91 2.47 19.29 9.98
C THR A 91 2.23 19.75 8.54
N THR A 92 3.29 19.81 7.74
CA THR A 92 3.21 20.20 6.31
C THR A 92 3.28 18.99 5.37
N GLN A 93 3.74 17.85 5.86
CA GLN A 93 3.95 16.64 5.07
C GLN A 93 3.58 15.39 5.86
N VAL A 94 3.04 14.40 5.16
CA VAL A 94 2.81 13.04 5.65
C VAL A 94 3.33 12.03 4.64
N GLN A 95 3.44 10.77 5.06
CA GLN A 95 3.77 9.66 4.19
C GLN A 95 2.56 8.73 4.06
N ILE A 96 2.32 8.20 2.86
CA ILE A 96 1.35 7.14 2.63
C ILE A 96 2.12 5.85 2.34
N GLN A 97 1.74 4.77 3.02
CA GLN A 97 2.36 3.45 2.83
C GLN A 97 1.29 2.41 2.58
N ALA A 98 1.45 1.63 1.51
CA ALA A 98 0.54 0.54 1.14
C ALA A 98 0.99 -0.79 1.75
N ARG A 99 0.06 -1.75 1.79
CA ARG A 99 0.27 -3.09 2.31
C ARG A 99 -0.51 -4.11 1.50
N ASP A 100 0.10 -5.28 1.32
CA ASP A 100 -0.57 -6.49 0.87
C ASP A 100 -0.62 -7.54 2.00
N ASN A 101 -1.45 -8.56 1.82
CA ASN A 101 -1.66 -9.61 2.82
C ASN A 101 -0.54 -10.67 2.88
N VAL A 102 0.42 -10.66 1.93
CA VAL A 102 1.49 -11.67 1.82
C VAL A 102 2.85 -11.13 2.25
N GLY A 103 3.35 -10.12 1.54
CA GLY A 103 4.59 -9.39 1.78
C GLY A 103 4.48 -8.31 2.86
N GLY A 104 3.27 -7.84 3.18
CA GLY A 104 3.07 -6.84 4.22
C GLY A 104 3.32 -5.43 3.70
N TRP A 105 3.93 -4.57 4.51
CA TRP A 105 4.12 -3.15 4.17
C TRP A 105 5.14 -2.98 3.05
N SER A 106 4.80 -2.20 2.03
CA SER A 106 5.75 -1.78 1.00
C SER A 106 6.94 -1.06 1.64
N GLU A 107 8.16 -1.31 1.15
CA GLU A 107 9.37 -0.65 1.66
C GLU A 107 9.32 0.87 1.42
N ASP A 108 8.78 1.26 0.27
CA ASP A 108 8.63 2.65 -0.13
C ASP A 108 7.37 3.31 0.42
N THR A 109 7.46 4.63 0.58
CA THR A 109 6.31 5.49 0.92
C THR A 109 6.16 6.62 -0.08
N THR A 110 4.95 7.14 -0.20
CA THR A 110 4.67 8.36 -0.97
C THR A 110 4.55 9.55 -0.03
N VAL A 111 5.46 10.52 -0.14
CA VAL A 111 5.38 11.79 0.60
C VAL A 111 4.31 12.68 -0.03
N VAL A 112 3.46 13.27 0.81
CA VAL A 112 2.34 14.12 0.41
C VAL A 112 2.39 15.43 1.17
N ASP A 113 2.39 16.53 0.43
CA ASP A 113 2.26 17.88 0.99
C ASP A 113 0.80 18.15 1.40
N LEU A 114 0.63 18.72 2.59
CA LEU A 114 -0.65 19.17 3.12
C LEU A 114 -0.78 20.67 2.85
N ASN A 115 -1.61 21.03 1.87
CA ASN A 115 -1.91 22.41 1.48
C ASN A 115 -3.32 22.82 1.88
#